data_AF-A0A8J9RT95-F1
#
_entry.id   AF-A0A8J9RT95-F1
#
_cell.length_a   1.000
_cell.length_b   1.000
_cell.length_c   1.000
_cell.angle_alpha   90.00
_cell.angle_beta   90.00
_cell.angle_gamma   90.00
#
_symmetry.space_group_name_H-M   'P 1'
#
loop_
_entity.id
_entity.type
_entity.pdbx_description
1 polymer ?
#
loop_
_entity_poly.entity_id
_entity_poly.type
_entity_poly.pdbx_seq_one_letter_code
_entity_poly.pdbx_strand_id
1 'polypeptide(L)'
;MQIVGESYYWWDSVSTYLPTLCLVFCEINVEQGPRRTQIKVRLKEKNEEVGDAEINRLRSSCAALSSLTDTYGIVRANYVNHDKWFKTTVFCADPPNVERVLQPICGVIGDPYDDRNLSLPTARESPNYRKRTTSLADVPINTVNYHTTVVVKFYKVGLLINELSLPIVLFKATS
;
A
#
# COMPACT_ATOMS: atom_id res chain seq x y z
N MET A 1 10.35 -15.08 8.89
CA MET A 1 9.10 -15.58 8.30
C MET A 1 8.33 -14.37 7.78
N GLN A 2 8.10 -14.27 6.47
CA GLN A 2 7.50 -13.09 5.82
C GLN A 2 6.08 -13.47 5.38
N ILE A 3 5.07 -12.83 5.96
CA ILE A 3 3.67 -13.23 5.77
C ILE A 3 3.10 -12.55 4.52
N VAL A 4 2.75 -13.38 3.53
CA VAL A 4 2.09 -12.97 2.29
C VAL A 4 0.59 -12.83 2.51
N GLY A 5 0.19 -11.63 2.93
CA GLY A 5 -1.01 -10.92 2.44
C GLY A 5 -0.61 -9.71 1.59
N GLU A 6 0.67 -9.67 1.17
CA GLU A 6 1.26 -8.60 0.38
C GLU A 6 0.41 -8.36 -0.87
N SER A 7 -0.05 -7.12 -1.09
CA SER A 7 -0.52 -6.65 -2.38
C SER A 7 0.60 -6.92 -3.39
N TYR A 8 0.53 -8.06 -4.10
CA TYR A 8 1.49 -8.57 -5.07
C TYR A 8 2.80 -7.75 -5.20
N TYR A 9 3.92 -8.35 -4.77
CA TYR A 9 5.27 -8.02 -5.26
C TYR A 9 5.45 -8.37 -6.75
N TRP A 10 4.37 -8.67 -7.49
CA TRP A 10 4.46 -8.52 -8.92
C TRP A 10 4.72 -7.04 -9.19
N TRP A 11 5.97 -6.77 -9.55
CA TRP A 11 6.39 -5.82 -10.55
C TRP A 11 5.40 -5.92 -11.70
N ASP A 12 4.23 -5.32 -11.51
CA ASP A 12 3.23 -5.24 -12.54
C ASP A 12 3.87 -4.31 -13.55
N SER A 13 4.49 -4.94 -14.56
CA SER A 13 5.05 -4.38 -15.78
C SER A 13 3.99 -3.63 -16.61
N VAL A 14 2.80 -3.46 -16.03
CA VAL A 14 1.65 -2.72 -16.54
C VAL A 14 1.53 -1.32 -15.88
N SER A 15 2.41 -0.96 -14.94
CA SER A 15 2.54 0.44 -14.49
C SER A 15 3.29 1.27 -15.53
N THR A 16 2.52 1.71 -16.53
CA THR A 16 2.88 2.76 -17.50
C THR A 16 3.65 3.91 -16.84
N TYR A 17 4.87 4.17 -17.35
CA TYR A 17 5.67 5.41 -17.40
C TYR A 17 5.78 6.38 -16.22
N LEU A 18 4.94 6.33 -15.19
CA LEU A 18 4.84 7.36 -14.16
C LEU A 18 5.45 6.92 -12.82
N PRO A 19 6.11 7.83 -12.10
CA PRO A 19 6.60 7.60 -10.76
C PRO A 19 5.51 7.08 -9.80
N THR A 20 5.87 6.14 -8.95
CA THR A 20 4.93 5.45 -8.04
C THR A 20 5.46 5.41 -6.62
N LEU A 21 4.65 5.84 -5.66
CA LEU A 21 4.91 5.64 -4.24
C LEU A 21 4.41 4.26 -3.80
N CYS A 22 5.27 3.56 -3.09
CA CYS A 22 5.04 2.26 -2.48
C CYS A 22 5.04 2.42 -0.97
N LEU A 23 3.86 2.56 -0.36
CA LEU A 23 3.66 2.71 1.08
C LEU A 23 3.55 1.34 1.72
N VAL A 24 4.36 1.07 2.74
CA VAL A 24 4.43 -0.20 3.46
C VAL A 24 4.01 0.02 4.91
N PHE A 25 3.11 -0.82 5.39
CA PHE A 25 2.66 -0.87 6.77
C PHE A 25 3.08 -2.20 7.38
N CYS A 26 3.49 -2.20 8.64
CA CYS A 26 3.93 -3.37 9.38
C CYS A 26 3.08 -3.55 10.63
N GLU A 27 2.80 -4.79 11.00
CA GLU A 27 2.14 -5.12 12.25
C GLU A 27 2.94 -4.68 13.48
N ILE A 28 2.21 -4.30 14.53
CA ILE A 28 2.76 -3.78 15.79
C ILE A 28 3.31 -4.90 16.71
N ASN A 29 2.77 -6.12 16.68
CA ASN A 29 3.19 -7.22 17.56
C ASN A 29 4.01 -8.27 16.80
N VAL A 30 5.27 -8.48 17.19
CA VAL A 30 6.23 -9.35 16.49
C VAL A 30 6.57 -10.56 17.34
N GLU A 31 5.70 -11.57 17.37
CA GLU A 31 6.06 -12.89 17.89
C GLU A 31 6.31 -13.91 16.77
N GLN A 32 5.80 -13.68 15.55
CA GLN A 32 5.84 -14.67 14.45
C GLN A 32 6.41 -14.13 13.12
N GLY A 33 7.08 -12.97 13.15
CA GLY A 33 7.56 -12.25 11.97
C GLY A 33 6.54 -11.22 11.47
N PRO A 34 6.97 -10.01 11.07
CA PRO A 34 6.06 -8.88 10.88
C PRO A 34 5.12 -9.11 9.69
N ARG A 35 3.80 -9.08 9.93
CA ARG A 35 2.80 -8.97 8.86
C ARG A 35 2.93 -7.61 8.18
N ARG A 36 2.81 -7.57 6.85
CA ARG A 36 2.90 -6.34 6.06
C ARG A 36 1.73 -6.17 5.12
N THR A 37 1.29 -4.93 4.92
CA THR A 37 0.41 -4.55 3.81
C THR A 37 1.05 -3.40 3.04
N GLN A 38 0.65 -3.25 1.78
CA GLN A 38 1.20 -2.26 0.88
C GLN A 38 0.10 -1.55 0.09
N ILE A 39 0.26 -0.24 -0.03
CA ILE A 39 -0.58 0.63 -0.86
C ILE A 39 0.33 1.28 -1.89
N LYS A 40 0.00 1.10 -3.18
CA LYS A 40 0.70 1.75 -4.30
C LYS A 40 -0.14 2.92 -4.79
N VAL A 41 0.48 4.08 -4.95
CA VAL A 41 -0.15 5.28 -5.51
C VAL A 41 0.77 5.91 -6.55
N ARG A 42 0.22 6.38 -7.68
CA ARG A 42 0.99 7.02 -8.74
C ARG A 42 1.06 8.52 -8.50
N LEU A 43 2.20 9.11 -8.84
CA LEU A 43 2.36 10.57 -8.91
C LEU A 43 1.73 11.09 -10.21
N LYS A 44 1.40 12.39 -10.24
CA LYS A 44 0.85 13.05 -11.44
C LYS A 44 1.97 13.50 -12.38
N GLU A 45 3.13 13.76 -11.80
CA GLU A 45 4.37 14.20 -12.43
C GLU A 45 4.96 13.07 -13.30
N LYS A 46 5.59 13.43 -14.41
CA LYS A 46 6.39 12.47 -15.23
C LYS A 46 7.75 12.20 -14.59
N ASN A 47 8.44 11.16 -15.06
CA ASN A 47 9.76 10.80 -14.52
C ASN A 47 10.76 11.97 -14.57
N GLU A 48 10.79 12.73 -15.68
CA GLU A 48 11.75 13.85 -15.81
C GLU A 48 11.41 15.05 -14.92
N GLU A 49 10.18 15.12 -14.41
CA GLU A 49 9.67 16.23 -13.60
C GLU A 49 9.93 16.00 -12.09
N VAL A 50 10.30 14.78 -11.68
CA VAL A 50 10.59 14.45 -10.27
C VAL A 50 12.03 14.81 -9.92
N GLY A 51 12.25 16.12 -9.71
CA GLY A 51 13.51 16.66 -9.22
C GLY A 51 13.64 16.65 -7.69
N ASP A 52 14.76 17.16 -7.18
CA ASP A 52 15.07 17.21 -5.74
C ASP A 52 14.03 17.96 -4.91
N ALA A 53 13.45 19.03 -5.46
CA ALA A 53 12.41 19.80 -4.79
C ALA A 53 11.17 18.94 -4.50
N GLU A 54 10.75 18.15 -5.49
CA GLU A 54 9.59 17.26 -5.36
C GLU A 54 9.90 16.09 -4.42
N ILE A 55 11.09 15.50 -4.52
CA ILE A 55 11.55 14.46 -3.59
C ILE A 55 11.53 14.98 -2.14
N ASN A 56 11.98 16.20 -1.89
CA ASN A 56 11.99 16.79 -0.55
C ASN A 56 10.59 17.14 -0.04
N ARG A 57 9.68 17.59 -0.92
CA ARG A 57 8.25 17.76 -0.61
C ARG A 57 7.66 16.42 -0.19
N LEU A 58 7.85 15.37 -0.99
CA LEU A 58 7.35 14.03 -0.73
C LEU A 58 7.91 13.44 0.57
N ARG A 59 9.20 13.61 0.86
CA ARG A 59 9.79 13.20 2.15
C ARG A 59 9.05 13.82 3.34
N SER A 60 8.80 15.13 3.28
CA SER A 60 8.12 15.87 4.33
C SER A 60 6.67 15.39 4.50
N SER A 61 5.93 15.25 3.39
CA SER A 61 4.55 14.75 3.40
C SER A 61 4.46 13.31 3.90
N CYS A 62 5.39 12.44 3.52
CA CYS A 62 5.40 11.05 3.99
C CYS A 62 5.80 10.94 5.47
N ALA A 63 6.69 11.79 5.97
CA ALA A 63 7.03 11.81 7.40
C ALA A 63 5.82 12.16 8.28
N ALA A 64 4.91 13.00 7.79
CA ALA A 64 3.65 13.31 8.47
C ALA A 64 2.71 12.10 8.61
N LEU A 65 2.92 11.02 7.84
CA LEU A 65 2.18 9.77 7.95
C LEU A 65 2.73 8.83 9.04
N SER A 66 3.77 9.21 9.79
CA SER A 66 4.46 8.33 10.75
C SER A 66 3.57 7.72 11.85
N SER A 67 2.47 8.38 12.20
CA SER A 67 1.46 7.89 13.15
C SER A 67 0.29 7.15 12.49
N LEU A 68 0.26 7.09 11.15
CA LEU A 68 -0.82 6.44 10.42
C LEU A 68 -0.83 4.93 10.73
N THR A 69 -1.97 4.47 11.20
CA THR A 69 -2.26 3.06 11.41
C THR A 69 -3.31 2.61 10.40
N ASP A 70 -3.40 1.32 10.15
CA ASP A 70 -4.47 0.68 9.38
C ASP A 70 -4.90 -0.57 10.13
N THR A 71 -6.19 -0.88 10.12
CA THR A 71 -6.70 -2.19 10.55
C THR A 71 -6.98 -2.99 9.28
N TYR A 72 -6.02 -3.83 8.88
CA TYR A 72 -6.19 -4.74 7.77
C TYR A 72 -7.41 -5.66 8.02
N GLY A 73 -8.17 -5.97 6.96
CA GLY A 73 -9.34 -6.84 7.06
C GLY A 73 -9.84 -7.33 5.71
N ILE A 74 -11.09 -7.83 5.67
CA ILE A 74 -11.69 -8.46 4.49
C ILE A 74 -12.37 -7.46 3.54
N VAL A 75 -12.57 -6.22 3.96
CA VAL A 75 -13.20 -5.20 3.11
C VAL A 75 -12.20 -4.77 2.05
N ARG A 76 -12.41 -5.28 0.84
CA ARG A 76 -11.69 -4.84 -0.35
C ARG A 76 -12.32 -3.54 -0.85
N ALA A 77 -11.53 -2.47 -0.86
CA ALA A 77 -11.94 -1.19 -1.41
C ALA A 77 -11.07 -0.87 -2.62
N ASN A 78 -11.69 -0.50 -3.74
CA ASN A 78 -10.99 0.01 -4.91
C ASN A 78 -11.21 1.51 -4.96
N TYR A 79 -10.13 2.28 -5.05
CA TYR A 79 -10.19 3.71 -5.28
C TYR A 79 -9.65 3.99 -6.66
N VAL A 80 -10.45 4.69 -7.49
CA VAL A 80 -10.06 5.09 -8.85
C VAL A 80 -10.45 6.54 -9.01
N ASN A 81 -9.46 7.43 -9.11
CA ASN A 81 -9.76 8.84 -9.35
C ASN A 81 -10.41 9.04 -10.74
N HIS A 82 -11.09 10.18 -10.92
CA HIS A 82 -11.86 10.49 -12.13
C HIS A 82 -11.06 10.29 -13.42
N ASP A 83 -9.82 10.78 -13.44
CA ASP A 83 -8.96 10.71 -14.63
C ASP A 83 -8.25 9.35 -14.78
N LYS A 84 -8.44 8.44 -13.81
CA LYS A 84 -7.87 7.08 -13.72
C LYS A 84 -6.36 7.02 -13.59
N TRP A 85 -5.72 8.13 -13.23
CA TRP A 85 -4.28 8.21 -12.99
C TRP A 85 -3.89 7.58 -11.66
N PHE A 86 -4.76 7.69 -10.66
CA PHE A 86 -4.63 7.04 -9.38
C PHE A 86 -5.66 5.91 -9.26
N LYS A 87 -5.16 4.68 -9.28
CA LYS A 87 -5.94 3.47 -8.98
C LYS A 87 -5.23 2.66 -7.91
N THR A 88 -5.92 2.32 -6.85
CA THR A 88 -5.41 1.42 -5.82
C THR A 88 -6.49 0.52 -5.27
N THR A 89 -6.05 -0.59 -4.67
CA THR A 89 -6.92 -1.49 -3.93
C THR A 89 -6.36 -1.60 -2.53
N VAL A 90 -7.21 -1.34 -1.53
CA VAL A 90 -6.87 -1.46 -0.11
C VAL A 90 -7.75 -2.51 0.56
N PHE A 91 -7.24 -3.13 1.61
CA PHE A 91 -7.93 -4.15 2.38
C PHE A 91 -7.98 -3.72 3.84
N CYS A 92 -9.18 -3.37 4.30
CA CYS A 92 -9.40 -2.80 5.62
C CYS A 92 -10.46 -3.61 6.38
N ALA A 93 -10.58 -3.38 7.69
CA ALA A 93 -11.60 -4.00 8.52
C ALA A 93 -13.02 -3.52 8.18
N ASP A 94 -13.17 -2.23 7.86
CA ASP A 94 -14.44 -1.56 7.61
C ASP A 94 -14.27 -0.35 6.68
N PRO A 95 -15.37 0.20 6.12
CA PRO A 95 -15.31 1.39 5.26
C PRO A 95 -14.74 2.66 5.92
N PRO A 96 -15.08 3.02 7.17
CA PRO A 96 -14.44 4.17 7.83
C PRO A 96 -12.91 4.06 7.91
N ASN A 97 -12.39 2.85 8.11
CA ASN A 97 -10.96 2.60 8.11
C ASN A 97 -10.32 2.78 6.72
N VAL A 98 -11.05 2.50 5.64
CA VAL A 98 -10.61 2.78 4.26
C VAL A 98 -10.38 4.28 4.08
N GLU A 99 -11.36 5.11 4.46
CA GLU A 99 -11.28 6.57 4.35
C GLU A 99 -10.11 7.13 5.15
N ARG A 100 -9.97 6.69 6.41
CA ARG A 100 -8.89 7.10 7.32
C ARG A 100 -7.49 6.84 6.76
N VAL A 101 -7.34 5.80 5.94
CA VAL A 101 -6.06 5.43 5.30
C VAL A 101 -5.88 6.16 3.98
N LEU A 102 -6.91 6.21 3.12
CA LEU A 102 -6.79 6.81 1.79
C LEU A 102 -6.69 8.33 1.84
N GLN A 103 -7.44 9.01 2.71
CA GLN A 103 -7.44 10.47 2.79
C GLN A 103 -6.05 11.10 2.99
N PRO A 104 -5.24 10.66 3.97
CA PRO A 104 -3.89 11.21 4.13
C PRO A 104 -2.94 10.81 2.99
N ILE A 105 -3.10 9.63 2.38
CA ILE A 105 -2.28 9.18 1.24
C ILE A 105 -2.57 10.03 -0.01
N CYS A 106 -3.86 10.27 -0.29
CA CYS A 106 -4.34 11.21 -1.30
C CYS A 106 -3.73 12.60 -1.13
N GLY A 107 -3.63 13.09 0.11
CA GLY A 107 -2.95 14.34 0.44
C GLY A 107 -1.47 14.38 0.06
N VAL A 108 -0.73 13.26 0.18
CA VAL A 108 0.70 13.20 -0.20
C VAL A 108 0.89 13.44 -1.71
N ILE A 109 0.03 12.86 -2.54
CA ILE A 109 0.10 12.95 -4.00
C ILE A 109 -0.60 14.18 -4.58
N GLY A 110 -1.09 15.09 -3.74
CA GLY A 110 -1.79 16.29 -4.20
C GLY A 110 -3.09 15.98 -4.97
N ASP A 111 -3.77 14.89 -4.60
CA ASP A 111 -5.05 14.50 -5.19
C ASP A 111 -6.08 14.33 -4.06
N PRO A 112 -6.90 15.37 -3.76
CA PRO A 112 -7.85 15.31 -2.65
C PRO A 112 -8.74 14.06 -2.71
N TYR A 113 -8.98 13.45 -1.55
CA TYR A 113 -9.86 12.30 -1.45
C TYR A 113 -11.31 12.69 -1.80
N ASP A 114 -11.95 11.86 -2.63
CA ASP A 114 -13.33 12.01 -3.05
C ASP A 114 -14.02 10.64 -2.91
N ASP A 115 -15.03 10.56 -2.07
CA ASP A 115 -15.76 9.33 -1.75
C ASP A 115 -16.45 8.73 -2.97
N ARG A 116 -16.81 9.54 -3.96
CA ARG A 116 -17.40 9.10 -5.24
C ARG A 116 -16.46 8.22 -6.06
N ASN A 117 -15.15 8.33 -5.81
CA ASN A 117 -14.12 7.51 -6.46
C ASN A 117 -13.89 6.17 -5.75
N LEU A 118 -14.56 5.94 -4.61
CA LEU A 118 -14.47 4.71 -3.84
C LEU A 118 -15.54 3.70 -4.27
N SER A 119 -15.08 2.50 -4.59
CA SER A 119 -15.93 1.34 -4.85
C SER A 119 -15.64 0.26 -3.82
N LEU A 120 -16.68 -0.12 -3.07
CA LEU A 120 -16.67 -1.23 -2.11
C LEU A 120 -17.43 -2.40 -2.73
N PRO A 121 -16.80 -3.22 -3.59
CA PRO A 121 -17.47 -4.36 -4.18
C PRO A 121 -17.98 -5.28 -3.07
N THR A 122 -19.27 -5.57 -3.06
CA THR A 122 -19.85 -6.62 -2.24
C THR A 122 -19.17 -7.92 -2.63
N ALA A 123 -18.33 -8.47 -1.74
CA ALA A 123 -17.72 -9.75 -2.01
C ALA A 123 -18.84 -10.79 -2.14
N ARG A 124 -19.05 -11.36 -3.34
CA ARG A 124 -19.54 -12.75 -3.42
C ARG A 124 -18.58 -13.54 -2.54
N GLU A 125 -19.09 -14.30 -1.55
CA GLU A 125 -18.30 -15.16 -0.67
C GLU A 125 -17.20 -15.84 -1.49
N SER A 126 -16.02 -15.23 -1.49
CA SER A 126 -14.91 -15.70 -2.30
C SER A 126 -14.22 -16.70 -1.41
N PRO A 127 -13.99 -17.93 -1.89
CA PRO A 127 -13.29 -18.93 -1.12
C PRO A 127 -11.99 -18.32 -0.62
N ASN A 128 -11.67 -18.60 0.63
CA ASN A 128 -10.56 -18.02 1.38
C ASN A 128 -9.23 -18.27 0.64
N TYR A 129 -8.82 -17.39 -0.28
CA TYR A 129 -7.57 -17.47 -1.04
C TYR A 129 -6.32 -17.24 -0.17
N ARG A 130 -6.48 -17.17 1.15
CA ARG A 130 -5.43 -16.99 2.16
C ARG A 130 -4.42 -18.16 2.22
N LYS A 131 -4.65 -19.25 1.49
CA LYS A 131 -3.66 -20.31 1.26
C LYS A 131 -3.05 -20.16 -0.12
N ARG A 132 -1.80 -19.67 -0.17
CA ARG A 132 -0.91 -20.08 -1.26
C ARG A 132 -0.81 -21.60 -1.24
N THR A 133 -1.12 -22.24 -2.35
CA THR A 133 -0.97 -23.70 -2.51
C THR A 133 0.45 -24.11 -2.90
N THR A 134 1.32 -23.13 -3.18
CA THR A 134 2.69 -23.32 -3.63
C THR A 134 3.65 -22.39 -2.87
N SER A 135 4.77 -22.95 -2.40
CA SER A 135 5.88 -22.21 -1.80
C SER A 135 6.56 -21.32 -2.85
N LEU A 136 7.13 -20.20 -2.43
CA LEU A 136 7.94 -19.32 -3.28
C LEU A 136 9.29 -19.12 -2.60
N ALA A 137 10.38 -19.39 -3.33
CA ALA A 137 11.75 -19.15 -2.86
C ALA A 137 12.02 -19.67 -1.42
N ASP A 138 11.69 -20.94 -1.18
CA ASP A 138 11.88 -21.64 0.10
C ASP A 138 11.12 -21.05 1.31
N VAL A 139 10.20 -20.11 1.08
CA VAL A 139 9.32 -19.59 2.12
C VAL A 139 8.12 -20.54 2.29
N PRO A 140 7.93 -21.14 3.49
CA PRO A 140 6.88 -22.11 3.72
C PRO A 140 5.49 -21.52 3.57
N ILE A 141 4.55 -22.37 3.18
CA ILE A 141 3.12 -22.04 3.09
C ILE A 141 2.64 -21.65 4.49
N ASN A 142 1.90 -20.54 4.56
CA ASN A 142 1.30 -20.07 5.80
C ASN A 142 0.36 -21.13 6.40
N THR A 143 0.74 -21.71 7.53
CA THR A 143 0.03 -22.84 8.17
C THR A 143 -1.06 -22.42 9.16
N VAL A 144 -1.07 -21.16 9.61
CA VAL A 144 -1.98 -20.66 10.64
C VAL A 144 -3.19 -19.96 10.01
N ASN A 145 -4.40 -20.30 10.49
CA ASN A 145 -5.60 -19.53 10.20
C ASN A 145 -5.41 -18.10 10.71
N TYR A 146 -5.15 -17.19 9.79
CA TYR A 146 -4.96 -15.77 10.04
C TYR A 146 -6.13 -15.19 10.83
N HIS A 147 -5.84 -14.42 11.89
CA HIS A 147 -6.81 -13.47 12.44
C HIS A 147 -7.43 -12.67 11.30
N THR A 148 -8.75 -12.53 11.30
CA THR A 148 -9.51 -11.87 10.23
C THR A 148 -9.12 -10.41 10.08
N THR A 149 -8.68 -9.77 11.18
CA THR A 149 -8.23 -8.37 11.26
C THR A 149 -6.88 -8.23 11.97
N VAL A 150 -6.07 -7.23 11.56
CA VAL A 150 -4.72 -6.97 12.08
C VAL A 150 -4.45 -5.48 12.11
N VAL A 151 -3.92 -4.95 13.22
CA VAL A 151 -3.46 -3.55 13.26
C VAL A 151 -2.03 -3.46 12.76
N VAL A 152 -1.83 -2.60 11.75
CA VAL A 152 -0.54 -2.29 11.15
C VAL A 152 -0.27 -0.79 11.25
N LYS A 153 1.01 -0.42 11.27
CA LYS A 153 1.49 0.97 11.33
C LYS A 153 2.34 1.28 10.12
N PHE A 154 2.22 2.51 9.61
CA PHE A 154 3.05 3.00 8.52
C PHE A 154 4.53 2.89 8.88
N TYR A 155 5.28 2.20 8.02
CA TYR A 155 6.66 1.81 8.29
C TYR A 155 7.65 2.37 7.28
N LYS A 156 7.31 2.36 5.99
CA LYS A 156 8.24 2.79 4.94
C LYS A 156 7.48 3.32 3.74
N VAL A 157 8.07 4.27 3.03
CA VAL A 157 7.69 4.53 1.64
C VAL A 157 8.92 4.56 0.74
N GLY A 158 8.79 3.91 -0.42
CA GLY A 158 9.74 4.01 -1.52
C GLY A 158 9.09 4.72 -2.70
N LEU A 159 9.84 5.58 -3.37
CA LEU A 159 9.50 6.16 -4.65
C LEU A 159 10.18 5.35 -5.75
N LEU A 160 9.37 4.85 -6.68
CA LEU A 160 9.78 4.13 -7.87
C LEU A 160 9.70 5.10 -9.04
N ILE A 161 10.82 5.30 -9.73
CA ILE A 161 10.91 6.04 -10.99
C ILE A 161 11.47 5.05 -12.01
N ASN A 162 10.92 5.05 -13.22
CA ASN A 162 11.45 4.18 -14.26
C ASN A 162 12.93 4.48 -14.53
N GLU A 163 13.68 3.48 -14.99
CA GLU A 163 15.11 3.57 -15.32
C GLU A 163 16.05 3.71 -14.12
N LEU A 164 15.55 3.99 -12.91
CA LEU A 164 16.37 3.88 -11.70
C LEU A 164 16.58 2.41 -11.32
N SER A 165 17.82 2.07 -10.98
CA SER A 165 18.21 0.73 -10.52
C SER A 165 17.68 0.38 -9.12
N LEU A 166 17.42 1.39 -8.30
CA LEU A 166 16.96 1.24 -6.93
C LEU A 166 15.86 2.28 -6.59
N PRO A 167 14.87 1.91 -5.77
CA PRO A 167 13.89 2.86 -5.25
C PRO A 167 14.53 3.95 -4.37
N ILE A 168 14.04 5.17 -4.49
CA ILE A 168 14.39 6.27 -3.57
C ILE A 168 13.59 6.08 -2.28
N VAL A 169 14.26 5.93 -1.14
CA VAL A 169 13.58 5.84 0.15
C VAL A 169 13.24 7.26 0.62
N LEU A 170 11.94 7.57 0.74
CA LEU A 170 11.50 8.87 1.22
C LEU A 170 11.26 8.88 2.73
N PHE A 171 10.82 7.76 3.29
CA PHE A 171 10.59 7.62 4.73
C PHE A 171 10.79 6.17 5.17
N LYS A 172 11.33 6.00 6.37
CA LYS A 172 11.39 4.73 7.09
C LYS A 172 11.28 5.02 8.60
N ALA A 173 10.30 4.42 9.25
CA ALA A 173 10.15 4.50 10.70
C ALA A 173 11.33 3.82 11.39
N THR A 174 11.83 4.43 12.45
CA THR A 174 12.74 3.79 13.41
C THR A 174 11.96 2.73 14.18
N SER A 175 12.54 1.54 14.26
CA SER A 175 11.96 0.36 14.93
C SER A 175 11.76 0.61 16.42
#